data_AF-A0A6N7MCX3-F1
#
_entry.id   AF-A0A6N7MCX3-F1
#
_cell.length_a   1.000
_cell.length_b   1.000
_cell.length_c   1.000
_cell.angle_alpha   90.00
_cell.angle_beta   90.00
_cell.angle_gamma   90.00
#
_symmetry.space_group_name_H-M   'P 1'
#
loop_
_entity.id
_entity.type
_entity.pdbx_description
1 polymer ?
#
loop_
_entity_poly.entity_id
_entity_poly.type
_entity_poly.pdbx_seq_one_letter_code
_entity_poly.pdbx_strand_id
1 'polypeptide(L)'
;LIRTAEEFTALSIAHAYRNFLPSLPERVIVTGGGAHNPLIMESLSNHLKETEVLSGNEVGIDIDFKEAMAFAVLGLFRILGKTGNVPEATGACRNAVLGNITHA
;
A
#
# COMPACT_ATOMS: atom_id res chain seq x y z
N LEU A 1 -15.08 -0.17 -21.88
CA LEU A 1 -13.84 -0.91 -21.54
C LEU A 1 -13.04 -0.22 -20.44
N ILE A 2 -12.57 1.02 -20.61
CA ILE A 2 -11.75 1.72 -19.59
C ILE A 2 -12.47 1.81 -18.23
N ARG A 3 -13.71 2.34 -18.20
CA ARG A 3 -14.48 2.43 -16.96
C ARG A 3 -14.72 1.06 -16.30
N THR A 4 -14.93 0.02 -17.11
CA THR A 4 -15.09 -1.35 -16.61
C THR A 4 -13.83 -1.85 -15.91
N ALA A 5 -12.64 -1.53 -16.43
CA ALA A 5 -11.37 -1.90 -15.82
C ALA A 5 -11.08 -1.12 -14.53
N GLU A 6 -11.41 0.17 -14.48
CA GLU A 6 -11.34 0.98 -13.25
C GLU A 6 -12.27 0.42 -12.17
N GLU A 7 -13.52 0.15 -12.53
CA GLU A 7 -14.52 -0.42 -11.63
C GLU A 7 -14.10 -1.80 -11.12
N PHE A 8 -13.60 -2.65 -12.01
CA PHE A 8 -13.05 -3.95 -11.64
C PHE A 8 -11.89 -3.82 -10.66
N THR A 9 -11.00 -2.83 -10.85
CA THR A 9 -9.89 -2.56 -9.93
C THR A 9 -10.41 -2.24 -8.54
N ALA A 10 -11.33 -1.28 -8.41
CA ALA A 10 -11.91 -0.90 -7.12
C ALA A 10 -12.69 -2.07 -6.45
N LEU A 11 -13.49 -2.81 -7.22
CA LEU A 11 -14.21 -3.99 -6.74
C LEU A 11 -13.27 -5.09 -6.25
N SER A 12 -12.19 -5.35 -6.98
CA SER A 12 -11.21 -6.38 -6.61
C SER A 12 -10.51 -6.04 -5.29
N ILE A 13 -10.17 -4.77 -5.09
CA ILE A 13 -9.59 -4.26 -3.83
C ILE A 13 -10.60 -4.44 -2.69
N ALA A 14 -11.84 -3.96 -2.86
CA ALA A 14 -12.86 -4.07 -1.82
C ALA A 14 -13.23 -5.53 -1.49
N HIS A 15 -13.24 -6.41 -2.50
CA HIS A 15 -13.43 -7.84 -2.32
C HIS A 15 -12.29 -8.45 -1.50
N ALA A 16 -11.04 -8.13 -1.81
CA ALA A 16 -9.89 -8.59 -1.04
C ALA A 16 -9.94 -8.12 0.42
N TYR A 17 -10.34 -6.86 0.66
CA TYR A 17 -10.47 -6.31 2.01
C TYR A 17 -11.46 -7.11 2.85
N ARG A 18 -12.64 -7.43 2.29
CA ARG A 18 -13.67 -8.19 3.01
C ARG A 18 -13.29 -9.65 3.26
N ASN A 19 -12.46 -10.24 2.40
CA ASN A 19 -12.11 -11.66 2.50
C ASN A 19 -10.85 -11.94 3.32
N PHE A 20 -9.90 -11.00 3.33
CA PHE A 20 -8.57 -11.24 3.91
C PHE A 20 -8.28 -10.41 5.15
N LEU A 21 -9.03 -9.33 5.41
CA LEU A 21 -8.90 -8.59 6.67
C LEU A 21 -9.88 -9.15 7.71
N PRO A 22 -9.51 -9.16 9.00
CA PRO A 22 -10.43 -9.57 10.06
C PRO A 22 -11.65 -8.65 10.20
N SER A 23 -11.50 -7.37 9.83
CA SER A 23 -12.56 -6.38 9.72
C SER A 23 -12.13 -5.29 8.73
N LEU A 24 -13.09 -4.52 8.21
CA LEU A 24 -12.76 -3.33 7.42
C LEU A 24 -11.99 -2.32 8.29
N PRO A 25 -10.96 -1.65 7.76
CA PRO A 25 -10.25 -0.62 8.48
C PRO A 25 -11.09 0.66 8.56
N GLU A 26 -10.81 1.49 9.57
CA GLU A 26 -11.42 2.81 9.69
C GLU A 26 -10.97 3.75 8.56
N ARG A 27 -9.71 3.61 8.13
CA ARG A 27 -9.09 4.47 7.11
C ARG A 27 -8.26 3.67 6.11
N VAL A 28 -8.28 4.11 4.86
CA VAL A 28 -7.45 3.62 3.77
C VAL A 28 -6.70 4.79 3.17
N ILE A 29 -5.37 4.71 3.19
CA ILE A 29 -4.49 5.73 2.62
C ILE A 29 -3.99 5.22 1.27
N VAL A 30 -4.50 5.80 0.18
CA VAL A 30 -4.17 5.44 -1.20
C VAL A 30 -2.96 6.23 -1.67
N THR A 31 -2.01 5.54 -2.30
CA THR A 31 -0.75 6.12 -2.80
C THR A 31 -0.42 5.51 -4.16
N GLY A 32 0.62 6.03 -4.82
CA GLY A 32 0.99 5.66 -6.19
C GLY A 32 0.06 6.26 -7.24
N GLY A 33 0.31 5.92 -8.50
CA GLY A 33 -0.39 6.51 -9.66
C GLY A 33 -1.92 6.41 -9.61
N GLY A 34 -2.46 5.36 -8.99
CA GLY A 34 -3.91 5.17 -8.84
C GLY A 34 -4.59 6.23 -7.97
N ALA A 35 -3.86 6.85 -7.03
CA ALA A 35 -4.38 7.91 -6.17
C ALA A 35 -4.70 9.20 -6.95
N HIS A 36 -4.08 9.41 -8.12
CA HIS A 36 -4.39 10.53 -9.01
C HIS A 36 -5.67 10.32 -9.83
N ASN A 37 -6.22 9.10 -9.86
CA ASN A 37 -7.42 8.79 -10.63
C ASN A 37 -8.69 9.01 -9.77
N PRO A 38 -9.46 10.09 -10.02
CA PRO A 38 -10.64 10.39 -9.21
C PRO A 38 -11.73 9.33 -9.32
N LEU A 39 -11.84 8.62 -10.45
CA LEU A 39 -12.84 7.59 -10.65
C LEU A 39 -12.54 6.33 -9.83
N ILE A 40 -11.26 5.96 -9.70
CA ILE A 40 -10.85 4.86 -8.81
C ILE A 40 -11.08 5.25 -7.35
N MET A 41 -10.69 6.46 -6.95
CA MET A 41 -10.89 6.95 -5.58
C MET A 41 -12.37 6.97 -5.20
N GLU A 42 -13.24 7.52 -6.06
CA GLU A 42 -14.69 7.51 -5.87
C GLU A 42 -15.25 6.08 -5.78
N SER A 43 -14.82 5.18 -6.67
CA SER A 43 -15.31 3.80 -6.69
C SER A 43 -14.87 3.03 -5.43
N LEU A 44 -13.65 3.26 -4.94
CA LEU A 44 -13.18 2.70 -3.68
C LEU A 44 -14.04 3.19 -2.50
N SER A 45 -14.30 4.49 -2.39
CA SER A 45 -15.17 5.05 -1.35
C SER A 45 -16.59 4.48 -1.41
N ASN A 46 -17.12 4.25 -2.62
CA ASN A 46 -18.45 3.67 -2.81
C ASN A 46 -18.52 2.20 -2.38
N HIS A 47 -17.45 1.42 -2.59
CA HIS A 47 -17.39 0.02 -2.20
C HIS A 47 -16.98 -0.19 -0.73
N LEU A 48 -16.30 0.78 -0.13
CA LEU A 48 -15.82 0.74 1.25
C LEU A 48 -16.51 1.82 2.10
N LYS A 49 -17.85 1.84 2.11
CA LYS A 49 -18.66 2.91 2.74
C LYS A 49 -18.40 3.14 4.23
N GLU A 50 -17.90 2.13 4.93
CA GLU A 50 -17.59 2.17 6.37
C GLU A 50 -16.13 2.59 6.64
N THR A 51 -15.36 2.86 5.59
CA THR A 51 -13.94 3.19 5.62
C THR A 51 -13.73 4.56 4.99
N GLU A 52 -13.00 5.43 5.67
CA GLU A 52 -12.55 6.70 5.10
C GLU A 52 -11.40 6.46 4.12
N VAL A 53 -11.63 6.72 2.82
CA VAL A 53 -10.61 6.59 1.79
C VAL A 53 -9.95 7.95 1.55
N LEU A 54 -8.66 8.04 1.83
CA LEU A 54 -7.84 9.24 1.76
C LEU A 54 -6.70 9.05 0.75
N SER A 55 -6.31 10.11 0.08
CA SER A 55 -5.02 10.19 -0.60
C SER A 55 -3.88 10.33 0.41
N GLY A 56 -2.71 9.79 0.08
CA GLY A 56 -1.49 10.00 0.87
C GLY A 56 -1.18 11.48 1.12
N ASN A 57 -1.47 12.34 0.13
CA ASN A 57 -1.21 13.77 0.23
C ASN A 57 -2.01 14.42 1.39
N GLU A 58 -3.19 13.89 1.71
CA GLU A 58 -4.05 14.39 2.80
C GLU A 58 -3.46 14.09 4.18
N VAL A 59 -2.56 13.11 4.28
CA VAL A 59 -1.88 12.71 5.52
C VAL A 59 -0.38 12.99 5.51
N GLY A 60 0.09 13.84 4.57
CA GLY A 60 1.48 14.25 4.46
C GLY A 60 2.43 13.20 3.88
N ILE A 61 1.90 12.18 3.21
CA ILE A 61 2.67 11.18 2.46
C ILE A 61 2.56 11.51 0.98
N ASP A 62 3.67 11.93 0.37
CA ASP A 62 3.69 12.14 -1.07
C ASP A 62 3.38 10.82 -1.80
N ILE A 63 2.28 10.83 -2.57
CA ILE A 63 1.76 9.65 -3.26
C ILE A 63 2.72 9.09 -4.30
N ASP A 64 3.56 9.92 -4.92
CA ASP A 64 4.48 9.51 -5.98
C ASP A 64 5.81 9.00 -5.41
N PHE A 65 6.19 9.42 -4.20
CA PHE A 65 7.48 9.06 -3.61
C PHE A 65 7.43 7.97 -2.53
N LYS A 66 6.24 7.49 -2.12
CA LYS A 66 6.10 6.49 -1.04
C LYS A 66 7.01 5.28 -1.23
N GLU A 67 7.13 4.74 -2.44
CA GLU A 67 7.95 3.54 -2.70
C GLU A 67 9.45 3.85 -2.60
N ALA A 68 9.89 5.00 -3.10
CA ALA A 68 11.27 5.44 -2.95
C ALA A 68 11.64 5.65 -1.47
N MET A 69 10.74 6.27 -0.69
CA MET A 69 10.88 6.40 0.75
C MET A 69 10.98 5.03 1.44
N ALA A 70 10.16 4.04 1.04
CA ALA A 70 10.23 2.69 1.58
C ALA A 70 11.61 2.03 1.32
N PHE A 71 12.17 2.18 0.12
CA PHE A 71 13.52 1.68 -0.16
C PHE A 71 14.61 2.39 0.64
N ALA A 72 14.50 3.71 0.85
CA ALA A 72 15.42 4.45 1.70
C ALA A 72 15.39 3.93 3.15
N VAL A 73 14.20 3.66 3.69
CA VAL A 73 14.03 3.04 5.02
C VAL A 73 14.64 1.63 5.07
N LEU A 74 14.43 0.81 4.04
CA LEU A 74 15.03 -0.52 3.96
C LEU A 74 16.57 -0.47 3.89
N GLY A 75 17.13 0.51 3.17
CA GLY A 75 18.57 0.77 3.17
C GLY A 75 19.11 1.14 4.56
N LEU A 76 18.41 2.04 5.27
CA LEU A 76 18.72 2.37 6.65
C LEU A 76 18.64 1.14 7.57
N PHE A 77 17.62 0.30 7.41
CA PHE A 77 17.48 -0.93 8.19
C PHE A 77 18.65 -1.89 7.95
N ARG A 78 19.14 -2.01 6.71
CA ARG A 78 20.35 -2.79 6.41
C ARG A 78 21.57 -2.26 7.15
N ILE A 79 21.79 -0.93 7.14
CA ILE A 79 22.92 -0.29 7.83
C ILE A 79 22.84 -0.51 9.35
N LEU A 80 21.64 -0.44 9.92
CA LEU A 80 21.39 -0.63 11.35
C LEU A 80 21.26 -2.12 11.76
N GLY A 81 21.36 -3.06 10.82
CA GLY A 81 21.15 -4.49 11.09
C GLY A 81 19.71 -4.85 11.53
N LYS A 82 18.73 -4.01 11.19
CA LYS A 82 17.30 -4.23 11.51
C LYS A 82 16.63 -5.09 10.44
N THR A 83 15.65 -5.89 10.87
CA THR A 83 14.83 -6.71 9.97
C THR A 83 13.87 -5.84 9.17
N GLY A 84 13.70 -6.12 7.88
CA GLY A 84 12.90 -5.29 6.98
C GLY A 84 11.70 -5.99 6.36
N ASN A 85 11.56 -7.31 6.50
CA ASN A 85 10.40 -8.06 6.02
C ASN A 85 9.34 -8.22 7.11
N VAL A 86 8.11 -8.52 6.67
CA VAL A 86 6.99 -8.95 7.50
C VAL A 86 6.63 -10.38 7.09
N PRO A 87 7.06 -11.42 7.81
CA PRO A 87 6.81 -12.83 7.48
C PRO A 87 5.35 -13.16 7.20
N GLU A 88 4.42 -12.58 7.95
CA GLU A 88 2.99 -12.76 7.83
C GLU A 88 2.46 -12.24 6.47
N ALA A 89 3.13 -11.26 5.87
CA ALA A 89 2.80 -10.73 4.56
C ALA A 89 3.57 -11.43 3.42
N THR A 90 4.80 -11.90 3.67
CA THR A 90 5.67 -12.47 2.62
C THR A 90 5.70 -14.00 2.57
N GLY A 91 5.20 -14.69 3.60
CA GLY A 91 5.33 -16.15 3.75
C GLY A 91 6.74 -16.62 4.14
N ALA A 92 7.65 -15.72 4.51
CA ALA A 92 9.00 -16.08 4.91
C ALA A 92 9.03 -16.86 6.23
N CYS A 93 9.89 -17.88 6.36
CA CYS A 93 9.99 -18.68 7.59
C CYS A 93 10.63 -17.93 8.78
N ARG A 94 11.18 -16.72 8.57
CA ARG A 94 11.81 -15.92 9.62
C ARG A 94 11.86 -14.43 9.26
N ASN A 95 12.05 -13.60 10.27
CA ASN A 95 12.52 -12.23 10.10
C ASN A 95 13.95 -12.20 9.55
N ALA A 96 14.22 -11.25 8.65
CA ALA A 96 15.47 -11.13 7.92
C ALA A 96 15.88 -9.66 7.72
N VAL A 97 17.17 -9.40 7.84
CA VAL A 97 17.78 -8.16 7.36
C VAL A 97 17.83 -8.23 5.84
N LEU A 98 17.16 -7.27 5.18
CA LEU A 98 17.05 -7.25 3.72
C LEU A 98 18.20 -6.47 3.06
N GLY A 99 18.47 -6.77 1.79
CA GLY A 99 19.44 -6.04 0.95
C GLY A 99 20.91 -6.43 1.18
N ASN A 100 21.77 -5.88 0.32
CA ASN A 100 23.23 -6.03 0.36
C ASN A 100 23.90 -4.65 0.33
N ILE A 101 25.11 -4.54 0.89
CA ILE A 101 25.92 -3.32 0.85
C ILE A 101 26.94 -3.46 -0.27
N THR A 102 26.87 -2.57 -1.27
CA THR A 102 27.88 -2.46 -2.32
C THR A 102 28.70 -1.20 -2.02
N HIS A 103 30.00 -1.37 -1.87
CA HIS A 103 30.91 -0.24 -1.69
C HIS A 103 31.08 0.50 -3.01
N ALA A 104 31.21 1.82 -2.92
CA ALA A 104 31.50 2.69 -4.06
C ALA A 104 32.93 2.49 -4.59
#